data_AF-A0A1I2QB01-F1
#
_entry.id   AF-A0A1I2QB01-F1
#
_cell.length_a   1.000
_cell.length_b   1.000
_cell.length_c   1.000
_cell.angle_alpha   90.00
_cell.angle_beta   90.00
_cell.angle_gamma   90.00
#
_symmetry.space_group_name_H-M   'P 1'
#
loop_
_entity.id
_entity.type
_entity.pdbx_description
1 polymer ?
#
loop_
_entity_poly.entity_id
_entity_poly.type
_entity_poly.pdbx_seq_one_letter_code
_entity_poly.pdbx_strand_id
1 'polypeptide(L)'
;MRRRYLFILAGVIVSALLLVLVLMDRHYRNYYITGLTMEKVSPGSQKDAVGCYLVSFSVRYSNPEYGLFIGGLQPGLNGLEKKIRAITFYASRRQAISSPIRVLPDAAGMNEEGFREEDGTASEAFGIDSLVRGINDNSIFRGGYGGRFVAVIDSVEESPMAVEVVFEDGSRLRGGL
;
A
#
# COMPACT_ATOMS: atom_id res chain seq x y z
N MET A 1 7.10 56.85 -26.35
CA MET A 1 6.56 55.51 -26.72
C MET A 1 7.13 54.36 -25.88
N ARG A 2 8.43 54.33 -25.52
CA ARG A 2 9.08 53.25 -24.72
C ARG A 2 8.36 52.80 -23.43
N ARG A 3 7.77 53.70 -22.64
CA ARG A 3 7.10 53.35 -21.36
C ARG A 3 5.87 52.46 -21.54
N ARG A 4 5.09 52.64 -22.62
CA ARG A 4 3.87 51.84 -22.87
C ARG A 4 4.21 50.38 -23.22
N TYR A 5 5.29 50.16 -23.97
CA TYR A 5 5.79 48.81 -24.29
C TYR A 5 6.29 48.08 -23.04
N LEU A 6 6.89 48.79 -22.09
CA LEU A 6 7.32 48.23 -20.80
C LEU A 6 6.15 47.70 -19.97
N PHE A 7 5.02 48.41 -19.93
CA PHE A 7 3.82 47.95 -19.21
C PHE A 7 3.16 46.74 -19.89
N ILE A 8 3.10 46.73 -21.22
CA ILE A 8 2.56 45.58 -21.98
C ILE A 8 3.46 44.35 -21.77
N LEU A 9 4.78 44.52 -21.89
CA LEU A 9 5.74 43.43 -21.68
C LEU A 9 5.65 42.87 -20.25
N ALA A 10 5.56 43.73 -19.24
CA ALA A 10 5.37 43.30 -17.85
C ALA A 10 4.06 42.53 -17.66
N GLY A 11 2.96 42.97 -18.26
CA GLY A 11 1.68 42.27 -18.23
C GLY A 11 1.74 40.87 -18.85
N VAL A 12 2.45 40.74 -19.99
CA VAL A 12 2.66 39.44 -20.65
C VAL A 12 3.50 38.50 -19.79
N ILE A 13 4.58 39.01 -19.17
CA ILE A 13 5.43 38.20 -18.28
C ILE A 13 4.63 37.70 -17.07
N VAL A 14 3.85 38.57 -16.43
CA VAL A 14 3.03 38.19 -15.26
C VAL A 14 1.95 37.17 -15.65
N SER A 15 1.30 37.38 -16.81
CA SER A 15 0.29 36.44 -17.32
C SER A 15 0.89 35.06 -17.65
N ALA A 16 2.08 35.03 -18.27
CA ALA A 16 2.79 33.79 -18.55
C ALA A 16 3.21 33.06 -17.26
N LEU A 17 3.67 33.79 -16.24
CA LEU A 17 4.00 33.24 -14.93
C LEU A 17 2.76 32.64 -14.23
N LEU A 18 1.62 33.34 -14.27
CA LEU A 18 0.35 32.84 -13.74
C LEU A 18 -0.12 31.60 -14.49
N LEU A 19 0.00 31.59 -15.82
CA LEU A 19 -0.34 30.42 -16.64
C LEU A 19 0.52 29.21 -16.26
N VAL A 20 1.85 29.40 -16.09
CA VAL A 20 2.75 28.33 -15.64
C VAL A 20 2.34 27.78 -14.27
N LEU A 21 2.01 28.66 -13.32
CA LEU A 21 1.56 28.25 -11.99
C LEU A 21 0.24 27.48 -12.03
N VAL A 22 -0.71 27.88 -12.88
CA VAL A 22 -1.99 27.17 -13.08
C VAL A 22 -1.79 25.81 -13.76
N LEU A 23 -0.75 25.67 -14.58
CA LEU A 23 -0.41 24.43 -15.28
C LEU A 23 0.51 23.50 -14.48
N MET A 24 0.93 23.91 -13.27
CA MET A 24 1.72 23.05 -12.38
C MET A 24 0.80 22.17 -11.55
N ASP A 25 0.86 20.87 -11.80
CA ASP A 25 0.20 19.89 -10.94
C ASP A 25 1.21 19.24 -9.98
N ARG A 26 0.74 19.01 -8.75
CA ARG A 26 1.51 18.30 -7.72
C ARG A 26 1.24 16.81 -7.86
N HIS A 27 2.28 16.04 -8.17
CA HIS A 27 2.22 14.59 -8.22
C HIS A 27 3.14 13.98 -7.16
N TYR A 28 2.90 12.71 -6.82
CA TYR A 28 3.72 11.98 -5.85
C TYR A 28 4.37 10.79 -6.53
N ARG A 29 5.70 10.73 -6.48
CA ARG A 29 6.46 9.63 -7.09
C ARG A 29 6.23 8.31 -6.39
N ASN A 30 6.25 8.34 -5.07
CA ASN A 30 6.26 7.15 -4.24
C ASN A 30 5.15 7.21 -3.20
N TYR A 31 4.99 6.09 -2.52
CA TYR A 31 4.24 6.02 -1.28
C TYR A 31 4.99 5.21 -0.24
N TYR A 32 4.66 5.38 1.03
CA TYR A 32 5.12 4.52 2.10
C TYR A 32 3.93 3.93 2.86
N ILE A 33 4.15 2.74 3.41
CA ILE A 33 3.16 2.04 4.22
C ILE A 33 3.20 2.60 5.65
N THR A 34 2.02 2.80 6.22
CA THR A 34 1.82 3.29 7.59
C THR A 34 0.57 2.66 8.20
N GLY A 35 0.33 2.87 9.50
CA GLY A 35 -0.89 2.41 10.15
C GLY A 35 -1.14 0.90 10.02
N LEU A 36 -0.10 0.10 10.31
CA LEU A 36 -0.22 -1.36 10.33
C LEU A 36 -1.07 -1.80 11.53
N THR A 37 -2.13 -2.54 11.27
CA THR A 37 -3.08 -3.05 12.26
C THR A 37 -3.31 -4.53 12.04
N MET A 38 -3.58 -5.25 13.11
CA MET A 38 -3.90 -6.68 13.07
C MET A 38 -5.09 -6.95 13.96
N GLU A 39 -6.11 -7.59 13.42
CA GLU A 39 -7.34 -7.92 14.15
C GLU A 39 -7.63 -9.42 14.01
N LYS A 40 -8.07 -10.05 15.10
CA LYS A 40 -8.46 -11.46 15.06
C LYS A 40 -9.84 -11.55 14.43
N VAL A 41 -9.96 -12.32 13.35
CA VAL A 41 -11.24 -12.61 12.72
C VAL A 41 -11.59 -14.03 13.09
N SER A 42 -12.70 -14.22 13.79
CA SER A 42 -13.25 -15.55 14.05
C SER A 42 -14.33 -15.84 13.01
N PRO A 43 -14.09 -16.70 12.01
CA PRO A 43 -15.20 -17.23 11.22
C PRO A 43 -16.03 -18.09 12.15
N GLY A 44 -17.35 -17.90 12.17
CA GLY A 44 -18.28 -18.57 13.11
C GLY A 44 -18.35 -20.11 13.02
N SER A 45 -17.40 -20.77 12.35
CA SER A 45 -17.36 -22.20 12.07
C SER A 45 -15.94 -22.80 12.08
N GLN A 46 -14.91 -22.07 12.50
CA GLN A 46 -13.52 -22.56 12.36
C GLN A 46 -13.05 -23.35 13.59
N LYS A 47 -12.35 -24.47 13.36
CA LYS A 47 -11.72 -25.30 14.40
C LYS A 47 -10.73 -24.44 15.22
N ASP A 48 -10.74 -24.60 16.54
CA ASP A 48 -9.94 -23.84 17.52
C ASP A 48 -8.42 -23.78 17.27
N ALA A 49 -7.89 -24.64 16.39
CA ALA A 49 -6.47 -24.75 16.07
C ALA A 49 -5.98 -23.79 14.96
N VAL A 50 -6.88 -23.24 14.14
CA VAL A 50 -6.52 -22.33 13.02
C VAL A 50 -6.96 -20.91 13.37
N GLY A 51 -6.01 -19.98 13.38
CA GLY A 51 -6.28 -18.57 13.63
C GLY A 51 -6.31 -17.76 12.33
N CYS A 52 -7.42 -17.05 12.09
CA CYS A 52 -7.49 -16.04 11.03
C CYS A 52 -7.24 -14.64 11.61
N TYR A 53 -6.32 -13.92 11.00
CA TYR A 53 -5.94 -12.57 11.39
C TYR A 53 -6.02 -11.65 10.19
N LEU A 54 -6.81 -10.62 10.33
CA LEU A 54 -6.91 -9.57 9.36
C LEU A 54 -5.78 -8.57 9.58
N VAL A 55 -4.97 -8.37 8.56
CA VAL A 55 -3.90 -7.38 8.56
C VAL A 55 -4.27 -6.27 7.60
N SER A 56 -4.27 -5.04 8.10
CA SER A 56 -4.56 -3.85 7.31
C SER A 56 -3.44 -2.83 7.46
N PHE A 57 -3.13 -2.14 6.38
CA PHE A 57 -2.18 -1.03 6.39
C PHE A 57 -2.70 0.12 5.54
N SER A 58 -2.36 1.33 5.95
CA SER A 58 -2.64 2.56 5.21
C SER A 58 -1.45 2.94 4.33
N VAL A 59 -1.70 3.74 3.30
CA VAL A 59 -0.67 4.25 2.41
C VAL A 59 -0.65 5.78 2.47
N ARG A 60 0.55 6.36 2.52
CA ARG A 60 0.74 7.81 2.41
C ARG A 60 1.66 8.13 1.25
N TYR A 61 1.27 9.11 0.45
CA TYR A 61 2.08 9.57 -0.67
C TYR A 61 3.28 10.39 -0.19
N SER A 62 4.44 10.15 -0.82
CA SER A 62 5.72 10.82 -0.52
C SER A 62 6.40 11.29 -1.80
N ASN A 63 7.45 12.10 -1.63
CA ASN A 63 8.24 12.67 -2.72
C ASN A 63 7.39 13.47 -3.71
N PRO A 64 6.87 14.64 -3.28
CA PRO A 64 6.07 15.49 -4.15
C PRO A 64 6.95 16.10 -5.24
N GLU A 65 6.49 16.03 -6.48
CA GLU A 65 7.10 16.68 -7.62
C GLU A 65 6.08 17.55 -8.34
N TYR A 66 6.57 18.66 -8.89
CA TYR A 66 5.77 19.58 -9.69
C TYR A 66 6.16 19.43 -11.15
N GLY A 67 5.20 19.04 -11.98
CA GLY A 67 5.35 18.91 -13.43
C GLY A 67 4.54 19.97 -14.16
N LEU A 68 5.06 20.46 -15.28
CA LEU A 68 4.28 21.26 -16.24
C LEU A 68 3.63 20.29 -17.24
N PHE A 69 2.37 20.58 -17.60
CA PHE A 69 1.52 19.83 -18.53
C PHE A 69 0.70 18.68 -17.91
N ILE A 70 -0.53 19.06 -17.57
CA ILE A 70 -1.82 18.35 -17.56
C ILE A 70 -1.75 16.88 -18.03
N GLY A 71 -1.87 15.97 -17.07
CA GLY A 71 -2.24 14.57 -17.28
C GLY A 71 -1.08 13.63 -17.56
N GLY A 72 -0.65 12.84 -16.57
CA GLY A 72 0.21 11.71 -16.92
C GLY A 72 0.76 10.82 -15.83
N LEU A 73 0.89 11.26 -14.58
CA LEU A 73 1.47 10.41 -13.54
C LEU A 73 0.46 10.17 -12.42
N GLN A 74 -0.15 8.99 -12.47
CA GLN A 74 -0.96 8.46 -11.38
C GLN A 74 -0.07 8.41 -10.12
N PRO A 75 -0.54 8.94 -8.97
CA PRO A 75 0.27 8.99 -7.76
C PRO A 75 0.70 7.57 -7.36
N GLY A 76 1.99 7.41 -7.04
CA GLY A 76 2.55 6.10 -6.69
C GLY A 76 2.98 5.23 -7.87
N LEU A 77 3.21 5.80 -9.07
CA LEU A 77 3.69 5.06 -10.24
C LEU A 77 5.04 4.36 -10.02
N ASN A 78 5.92 4.93 -9.18
CA ASN A 78 7.19 4.29 -8.80
C ASN A 78 7.03 3.32 -7.62
N GLY A 79 5.80 3.08 -7.17
CA GLY A 79 5.48 2.14 -6.12
C GLY A 79 5.95 2.58 -4.73
N LEU A 80 6.25 1.58 -3.91
CA LEU A 80 6.68 1.73 -2.53
C LEU A 80 8.08 2.36 -2.46
N GLU A 81 8.22 3.42 -1.67
CA GLU A 81 9.50 4.13 -1.46
C GLU A 81 10.59 3.20 -0.91
N LYS A 82 10.21 2.26 -0.05
CA LYS A 82 11.09 1.29 0.58
C LYS A 82 10.51 -0.10 0.42
N LYS A 83 11.18 -0.98 -0.33
CA LYS A 83 10.69 -2.34 -0.54
C LYS A 83 10.59 -3.11 0.78
N ILE A 84 9.55 -3.91 0.89
CA ILE A 84 9.37 -4.85 2.00
C ILE A 84 10.35 -6.00 1.79
N ARG A 85 11.12 -6.29 2.83
CA ARG A 85 12.00 -7.46 2.90
C ARG A 85 11.26 -8.66 3.46
N ALA A 86 10.48 -8.48 4.52
CA ALA A 86 9.77 -9.55 5.19
C ALA A 86 8.55 -9.04 5.95
N ILE A 87 7.54 -9.91 6.10
CA ILE A 87 6.43 -9.74 7.03
C ILE A 87 6.52 -10.87 8.04
N THR A 88 6.51 -10.55 9.33
CA THR A 88 6.70 -11.53 10.41
C THR A 88 5.64 -11.35 11.48
N PHE A 89 5.07 -12.46 11.90
CA PHE A 89 4.08 -12.48 12.98
C PHE A 89 4.75 -12.90 14.28
N TYR A 90 4.35 -12.29 15.37
CA TYR A 90 4.96 -12.48 16.68
C TYR A 90 3.93 -12.89 17.71
N ALA A 91 4.28 -13.91 18.50
CA ALA A 91 3.56 -14.28 19.70
C ALA A 91 3.81 -13.30 20.86
N SER A 92 3.14 -13.53 21.99
CA SER A 92 3.17 -12.68 23.19
C SER A 92 4.58 -12.34 23.69
N ARG A 93 5.52 -13.29 23.58
CA ARG A 93 6.91 -13.15 24.03
C ARG A 93 7.87 -12.58 22.98
N ARG A 94 7.35 -11.96 21.90
CA ARG A 94 8.13 -11.52 20.73
C ARG A 94 8.88 -12.65 20.02
N GLN A 95 8.42 -13.89 20.20
CA GLN A 95 8.90 -15.01 19.42
C GLN A 95 8.22 -14.99 18.05
N ALA A 96 9.00 -15.09 16.98
CA ALA A 96 8.46 -15.18 15.64
C ALA A 96 7.67 -16.49 15.49
N ILE A 97 6.47 -16.40 14.93
CA ILE A 97 5.67 -17.58 14.61
C ILE A 97 6.35 -18.30 13.44
N SER A 98 6.73 -19.55 13.68
CA SER A 98 7.36 -20.42 12.66
C SER A 98 6.36 -21.26 11.88
N SER A 99 5.09 -21.27 12.32
CA SER A 99 4.03 -22.04 11.66
C SER A 99 3.79 -21.55 10.23
N PRO A 100 3.36 -22.42 9.30
CA PRO A 100 2.96 -22.00 7.97
C PRO A 100 1.89 -20.92 8.03
N ILE A 101 2.11 -19.84 7.28
CA ILE A 101 1.17 -18.73 7.14
C ILE A 101 0.72 -18.68 5.69
N ARG A 102 -0.58 -18.84 5.49
CA ARG A 102 -1.24 -18.64 4.19
C ARG A 102 -1.89 -17.27 4.16
N VAL A 103 -1.83 -16.59 3.03
CA VAL A 103 -2.46 -15.30 2.82
C VAL A 103 -3.64 -15.47 1.88
N LEU A 104 -4.79 -14.93 2.29
CA LEU A 104 -5.96 -14.77 1.45
C LEU A 104 -6.14 -13.27 1.17
N PRO A 105 -6.33 -12.86 -0.09
CA PRO A 105 -6.71 -11.48 -0.39
C PRO A 105 -8.09 -11.21 0.23
N ASP A 106 -8.25 -10.06 0.88
CA ASP A 106 -9.55 -9.69 1.44
C ASP A 106 -10.54 -9.36 0.32
N ALA A 107 -11.55 -10.20 0.12
CA ALA A 107 -12.58 -10.03 -0.91
C ALA A 107 -13.37 -8.72 -0.72
N ALA A 108 -13.40 -8.14 0.48
CA ALA A 108 -14.19 -6.94 0.80
C ALA A 108 -13.53 -5.62 0.37
N GLY A 109 -12.32 -5.64 -0.18
CA GLY A 109 -11.60 -4.43 -0.63
C GLY A 109 -11.43 -4.30 -2.15
N MET A 110 -11.90 -5.27 -2.94
CA MET A 110 -11.91 -5.15 -4.40
C MET A 110 -13.21 -4.49 -4.83
N ASN A 111 -13.14 -3.28 -5.39
CA ASN A 111 -14.24 -2.73 -6.18
C ASN A 111 -14.67 -3.81 -7.19
N GLU A 112 -15.98 -4.04 -7.28
CA GLU A 112 -16.66 -5.12 -7.99
C GLU A 112 -16.41 -5.20 -9.53
N GLU A 113 -15.40 -4.51 -10.07
CA GLU A 113 -15.10 -4.47 -11.51
C GLU A 113 -13.68 -4.96 -11.87
N GLY A 114 -12.91 -5.51 -10.91
CA GLY A 114 -11.49 -5.82 -11.11
C GLY A 114 -11.10 -7.26 -11.44
N PHE A 115 -11.99 -8.24 -11.22
CA PHE A 115 -11.74 -9.64 -11.61
C PHE A 115 -13.00 -10.16 -12.29
N ARG A 116 -13.03 -10.00 -13.61
CA ARG A 116 -13.91 -10.80 -14.44
C ARG A 116 -13.45 -12.24 -14.23
N GLU A 117 -14.33 -13.06 -13.65
CA GLU A 117 -14.20 -14.51 -13.60
C GLU A 117 -13.81 -15.03 -14.99
N GLU A 118 -12.53 -15.36 -15.17
CA GLU A 118 -12.15 -16.39 -16.12
C GLU A 118 -11.70 -17.59 -15.29
N ASP A 119 -12.58 -18.59 -15.29
CA ASP A 119 -12.34 -19.99 -14.94
C ASP A 119 -11.77 -20.31 -13.55
N GLY A 120 -12.68 -20.64 -12.63
CA GLY A 120 -12.67 -21.99 -12.05
C GLY A 120 -11.58 -22.38 -11.06
N THR A 121 -10.80 -21.46 -10.49
CA THR A 121 -9.88 -21.78 -9.38
C THR A 121 -10.26 -21.03 -8.11
N ALA A 122 -10.52 -21.80 -7.06
CA ALA A 122 -10.66 -21.30 -5.70
C ALA A 122 -9.55 -20.28 -5.39
N SER A 123 -9.90 -19.16 -4.74
CA SER A 123 -8.99 -18.14 -4.19
C SER A 123 -7.68 -18.79 -3.72
N GLU A 124 -6.64 -18.76 -4.56
CA GLU A 124 -5.41 -19.49 -4.28
C GLU A 124 -4.71 -18.80 -3.11
N ALA A 125 -4.68 -19.47 -1.97
CA ALA A 125 -3.94 -19.01 -0.82
C ALA A 125 -2.45 -18.99 -1.19
N PHE A 126 -1.82 -17.81 -1.13
CA PHE A 126 -0.40 -17.64 -1.45
C PHE A 126 0.46 -17.43 -0.21
N GLY A 127 1.75 -17.73 -0.31
CA GLY A 127 2.69 -17.52 0.79
C GLY A 127 2.99 -16.04 1.05
N ILE A 128 3.53 -15.73 2.24
CA ILE A 128 4.00 -14.39 2.62
C ILE A 128 4.96 -13.80 1.58
N ASP A 129 5.85 -14.61 1.01
CA ASP A 129 6.84 -14.14 0.03
C ASP A 129 6.18 -13.65 -1.27
N SER A 130 5.15 -14.35 -1.74
CA SER A 130 4.35 -13.93 -2.89
C SER A 130 3.57 -12.65 -2.60
N LEU A 131 3.05 -12.49 -1.37
CA LEU A 131 2.42 -11.24 -0.93
C LEU A 131 3.43 -10.09 -0.98
N VAL A 132 4.61 -10.27 -0.38
CA VAL A 132 5.67 -9.26 -0.32
C VAL A 132 6.07 -8.83 -1.72
N ARG A 133 6.29 -9.80 -2.62
CA ARG A 133 6.60 -9.52 -4.02
C ARG A 133 5.46 -8.74 -4.69
N GLY A 134 4.22 -9.14 -4.49
CA GLY A 134 3.07 -8.47 -5.11
C GLY A 134 2.80 -7.05 -4.57
N ILE A 135 3.13 -6.77 -3.31
CA ILE A 135 3.12 -5.42 -2.75
C ILE A 135 4.25 -4.59 -3.37
N ASN A 136 5.47 -5.11 -3.40
CA ASN A 136 6.64 -4.42 -3.95
C ASN A 136 6.50 -4.12 -5.44
N ASP A 137 5.89 -5.02 -6.19
CA ASP A 137 5.66 -4.91 -7.63
C ASP A 137 4.33 -4.19 -7.95
N ASN A 138 3.60 -3.72 -6.93
CA ASN A 138 2.31 -3.02 -7.05
C ASN A 138 1.25 -3.82 -7.85
N SER A 139 1.34 -5.15 -7.85
CA SER A 139 0.50 -6.03 -8.67
C SER A 139 -0.78 -6.48 -7.96
N ILE A 140 -0.76 -6.53 -6.63
CA ILE A 140 -1.89 -6.98 -5.80
C ILE A 140 -2.76 -5.80 -5.33
N PHE A 141 -2.15 -4.65 -5.02
CA PHE A 141 -2.86 -3.47 -4.51
C PHE A 141 -2.82 -2.36 -5.57
N ARG A 142 -3.72 -2.42 -6.55
CA ARG A 142 -3.85 -1.39 -7.58
C ARG A 142 -4.35 -0.07 -6.98
N GLY A 143 -3.44 0.74 -6.44
CA GLY A 143 -3.61 2.19 -6.25
C GLY A 143 -4.63 2.66 -5.20
N GLY A 144 -5.09 1.79 -4.30
CA GLY A 144 -5.97 2.16 -3.20
C GLY A 144 -5.21 2.74 -2.01
N TYR A 145 -5.86 3.63 -1.25
CA TYR A 145 -5.38 4.34 -0.04
C TYR A 145 -4.91 3.44 1.13
N GLY A 146 -4.81 2.13 0.92
CA GLY A 146 -4.46 1.11 1.88
C GLY A 146 -4.54 -0.29 1.26
N GLY A 147 -4.02 -1.29 1.97
CA GLY A 147 -4.13 -2.70 1.61
C GLY A 147 -4.57 -3.54 2.80
N ARG A 148 -5.32 -4.61 2.52
CA ARG A 148 -5.86 -5.52 3.52
C ARG A 148 -5.75 -6.96 3.03
N PHE A 149 -5.38 -7.86 3.93
CA PHE A 149 -5.31 -9.29 3.65
C PHE A 149 -5.60 -10.10 4.91
N VAL A 150 -6.00 -11.35 4.73
CA VAL A 150 -6.23 -12.28 5.83
C VAL A 150 -5.05 -13.25 5.90
N ALA A 151 -4.34 -13.24 7.02
CA ALA A 151 -3.35 -14.24 7.36
C ALA A 151 -4.03 -15.42 8.09
N VAL A 152 -3.93 -16.61 7.50
CA VAL A 152 -4.38 -17.87 8.07
C VAL A 152 -3.17 -18.60 8.63
N ILE A 153 -3.17 -18.84 9.94
CA ILE A 153 -2.09 -19.52 10.64
C ILE A 153 -2.59 -20.88 11.11
N ASP A 154 -2.05 -21.95 10.51
CA ASP A 154 -2.60 -23.32 10.59
C ASP A 154 -2.45 -24.01 11.93
N SER A 155 -1.51 -23.56 12.75
CA SER A 155 -1.24 -24.12 14.07
C SER A 155 -0.54 -23.05 14.89
N VAL A 156 -1.16 -22.60 15.97
CA VAL A 156 -0.50 -21.70 16.90
C VAL A 156 -0.73 -22.20 18.31
N GLU A 157 0.32 -22.74 18.95
CA GLU A 157 0.35 -22.93 20.40
C GLU A 157 0.09 -21.59 21.11
N GLU A 158 0.54 -20.47 20.52
CA GLU A 158 0.25 -19.11 20.96
C GLU A 158 -0.27 -18.25 19.81
N SER A 159 -1.45 -17.65 19.95
CA SER A 159 -2.01 -16.71 18.96
C SER A 159 -1.05 -15.53 18.70
N PRO A 160 -0.85 -15.08 17.45
CA PRO A 160 -0.10 -13.85 17.16
C PRO A 160 -0.71 -12.67 17.93
N MET A 161 0.17 -11.88 18.53
CA MET A 161 -0.16 -10.63 19.21
C MET A 161 0.31 -9.40 18.44
N ALA A 162 1.23 -9.59 17.49
CA ALA A 162 1.71 -8.52 16.63
C ALA A 162 2.13 -9.02 15.25
N VAL A 163 2.15 -8.09 14.30
CA VAL A 163 2.74 -8.23 12.97
C VAL A 163 3.78 -7.14 12.77
N GLU A 164 4.90 -7.48 12.17
CA GLU A 164 5.97 -6.55 11.80
C GLU A 164 6.24 -6.65 10.30
N VAL A 165 6.37 -5.49 9.66
CA VAL A 165 6.89 -5.34 8.30
C VAL A 165 8.30 -4.80 8.42
N VAL A 166 9.26 -5.53 7.86
CA VAL A 166 10.68 -5.14 7.81
C VAL A 166 10.99 -4.70 6.39
N PHE A 167 11.57 -3.51 6.25
CA PHE A 167 11.97 -2.95 4.97
C PHE A 167 13.44 -3.28 4.64
N GLU A 168 13.83 -3.16 3.37
CA GLU A 168 15.21 -3.45 2.93
C GLU A 168 16.27 -2.56 3.60
N ASP A 169 15.92 -1.33 3.96
CA ASP A 169 16.80 -0.39 4.69
C ASP A 169 16.92 -0.70 6.19
N GLY A 170 16.25 -1.77 6.67
CA GLY A 170 16.24 -2.20 8.06
C GLY A 170 15.23 -1.46 8.94
N SER A 171 14.51 -0.47 8.40
CA SER A 171 13.40 0.15 9.11
C SER A 171 12.25 -0.84 9.32
N ARG A 172 11.42 -0.60 10.34
CA ARG A 172 10.38 -1.55 10.78
C ARG A 172 9.09 -0.82 11.07
N LEU A 173 7.98 -1.44 10.68
CA LEU A 173 6.63 -1.01 11.03
C LEU A 173 5.92 -2.14 11.76
N ARG A 174 5.34 -1.87 12.93
CA ARG A 174 4.71 -2.88 13.76
C ARG A 174 3.25 -2.52 14.03
N GLY A 175 2.38 -3.51 13.89
CA GLY A 175 0.98 -3.47 14.28
C GLY A 175 0.70 -4.49 15.37
N GLY A 176 -0.19 -4.16 16.30
CA GLY A 176 -0.65 -5.05 17.36
C GLY A 176 -2.14 -5.33 17.25
N LEU A 177 -2.58 -6.32 18.02
CA LEU A 177 -3.98 -6.50 18.43
C LEU A 177 -4.35 -5.50 19.54
#